data_AF-A0A6I3JAV0-F1
#
_entry.id   AF-A0A6I3JAV0-F1
#
_cell.length_a   1.000
_cell.length_b   1.000
_cell.length_c   1.000
_cell.angle_alpha   90.00
_cell.angle_beta   90.00
_cell.angle_gamma   90.00
#
_symmetry.space_group_name_H-M   'P 1'
#
loop_
_entity.id
_entity.type
_entity.pdbx_description
1 polymer ?
#
loop_
_entity_poly.entity_id
_entity_poly.type
_entity_poly.pdbx_seq_one_letter_code
_entity_poly.pdbx_strand_id
1 'polypeptide(L)'
;MVDRDRNARGRAEQARPRDELGRPLPYGATGVEPISEEPLPPTETLALARELLDAGRPFAAHEALEVRWKTCPAEERELWQGLAQLCVALTHHARGNPVGAARLLDRAAGRLASHERGGGPTYGLDLPAVVGCVRATLTGDGPEPT
;
A
#
# COMPACT_ATOMS: atom_id res chain seq x y z
N MET A 1 -15.92 -24.83 -11.51
CA MET A 1 -14.66 -24.13 -11.85
C MET A 1 -15.02 -22.65 -11.95
N VAL A 2 -14.64 -21.84 -10.97
CA VAL A 2 -14.93 -20.39 -11.05
C VAL A 2 -13.96 -19.82 -12.08
N ASP A 3 -14.49 -19.52 -13.26
CA ASP A 3 -13.78 -18.85 -14.32
C ASP A 3 -13.23 -17.53 -13.77
N ARG A 4 -11.90 -17.36 -13.82
CA ARG A 4 -11.26 -16.11 -13.38
C ARG A 4 -11.58 -15.10 -14.46
N ASP A 5 -12.45 -14.15 -14.17
CA ASP A 5 -12.76 -13.04 -15.06
C ASP A 5 -11.44 -12.33 -15.41
N ARG A 6 -11.16 -12.18 -16.70
CA ARG A 6 -9.93 -11.57 -17.20
C ARG A 6 -10.32 -10.41 -18.09
N ASN A 7 -9.75 -9.24 -17.84
CA ASN A 7 -9.96 -8.08 -18.69
C ASN A 7 -9.36 -8.29 -20.10
N ALA A 8 -9.63 -7.36 -21.01
CA ALA A 8 -9.13 -7.39 -22.39
C ALA A 8 -7.58 -7.44 -22.52
N ARG A 9 -6.84 -7.22 -21.42
CA ARG A 9 -5.37 -7.31 -21.32
C ARG A 9 -4.91 -8.61 -20.65
N GLY A 10 -5.81 -9.55 -20.37
CA GLY A 10 -5.51 -10.85 -19.76
C GLY A 10 -5.21 -10.80 -18.25
N ARG A 11 -5.41 -9.65 -17.59
CA ARG A 11 -5.29 -9.54 -16.13
C ARG A 11 -6.58 -10.00 -15.47
N ALA A 12 -6.48 -10.69 -14.33
CA ALA A 12 -7.66 -11.04 -13.54
C ALA A 12 -8.39 -9.75 -13.17
N GLU A 13 -9.58 -9.55 -13.72
CA GLU A 13 -10.44 -8.43 -13.40
C GLU A 13 -11.10 -8.77 -12.06
N GLN A 14 -10.88 -7.93 -11.05
CA GLN A 14 -11.39 -8.19 -9.72
C GLN A 14 -12.90 -7.91 -9.67
N ALA A 15 -13.70 -8.79 -10.28
CA ALA A 15 -15.16 -8.64 -10.39
C ALA A 15 -15.91 -8.72 -9.04
N ARG A 16 -15.24 -9.13 -7.96
CA ARG A 16 -15.86 -9.29 -6.65
C ARG A 16 -15.70 -8.01 -5.81
N PRO A 17 -16.80 -7.40 -5.32
CA PRO A 17 -16.73 -6.21 -4.47
C PRO A 17 -15.89 -6.48 -3.21
N ARG A 18 -15.22 -5.44 -2.70
CA ARG A 18 -14.36 -5.52 -1.50
C ARG A 18 -14.69 -4.42 -0.50
N ASP A 19 -14.35 -4.66 0.76
CA ASP A 19 -14.34 -3.61 1.79
C ASP A 19 -13.09 -2.71 1.68
N GLU A 20 -13.01 -1.70 2.53
CA GLU A 20 -11.89 -0.73 2.62
C GLU A 20 -10.53 -1.39 2.89
N LEU A 21 -10.54 -2.56 3.53
CA LEU A 21 -9.35 -3.34 3.81
C LEU A 21 -9.05 -4.35 2.70
N GLY A 22 -9.81 -4.39 1.61
CA GLY A 22 -9.63 -5.31 0.49
C GLY A 22 -10.14 -6.73 0.73
N ARG A 23 -10.97 -6.98 1.75
CA ARG A 23 -11.59 -8.30 1.95
C ARG A 23 -12.75 -8.47 0.99
N PRO A 24 -12.89 -9.64 0.34
CA PRO A 24 -13.95 -9.85 -0.63
C PRO A 24 -15.32 -9.95 0.06
N LEU A 25 -16.28 -9.15 -0.42
CA LEU A 25 -17.66 -9.10 0.05
C LEU A 25 -18.54 -10.14 -0.66
N PRO A 26 -19.72 -10.50 -0.13
CA PRO A 26 -20.69 -11.31 -0.85
C PRO A 26 -21.05 -10.72 -2.22
N TYR A 27 -21.41 -11.57 -3.19
CA TYR A 27 -21.92 -11.10 -4.48
C TYR A 27 -23.21 -10.29 -4.26
N GLY A 28 -23.34 -9.16 -4.96
CA GLY A 28 -24.46 -8.22 -4.81
C GLY A 28 -24.33 -7.20 -3.66
N ALA A 29 -23.30 -7.31 -2.83
CA ALA A 29 -22.96 -6.26 -1.87
C ALA A 29 -22.27 -5.08 -2.57
N THR A 30 -22.52 -3.86 -2.11
CA THR A 30 -21.78 -2.68 -2.57
C THR A 30 -20.42 -2.65 -1.89
N GLY A 31 -19.35 -2.75 -2.68
CA GLY A 31 -17.98 -2.57 -2.20
C GLY A 31 -17.51 -1.12 -2.30
N VAL A 32 -16.28 -0.87 -1.86
CA VAL A 32 -15.62 0.40 -2.12
C VAL A 32 -15.24 0.52 -3.59
N GLU A 33 -15.32 1.73 -4.12
CA GLU A 33 -14.88 2.01 -5.49
C GLU A 33 -13.37 1.73 -5.61
N PRO A 34 -12.95 0.92 -6.61
CA PRO A 34 -11.54 0.69 -6.92
C PRO A 34 -10.83 2.01 -7.25
N ILE A 35 -9.53 2.07 -6.98
CA ILE A 35 -8.71 3.17 -7.47
C ILE A 35 -8.44 3.02 -8.97
N SER A 36 -8.04 4.10 -9.64
CA SER A 36 -7.55 4.03 -11.02
C SER A 36 -6.24 3.22 -11.09
N GLU A 37 -6.10 2.37 -12.12
CA GLU A 37 -4.84 1.68 -12.43
C GLU A 37 -3.87 2.54 -13.28
N GLU A 38 -4.24 3.80 -13.56
CA GLU A 38 -3.40 4.71 -14.34
C GLU A 38 -2.19 5.18 -13.52
N PRO A 39 -0.96 5.06 -14.05
CA PRO A 39 0.23 5.51 -13.34
C PRO A 39 0.24 7.02 -13.17
N LEU A 40 0.36 7.48 -11.93
CA LEU A 40 0.55 8.89 -11.59
C LEU A 40 2.04 9.25 -11.46
N PRO A 41 2.41 10.53 -11.61
CA PRO A 41 3.73 11.05 -11.20
C PRO A 41 4.07 10.72 -9.74
N PRO A 42 5.36 10.75 -9.34
CA PRO A 42 5.78 10.39 -7.98
C PRO A 42 5.03 11.12 -6.87
N THR A 43 4.99 12.44 -6.94
CA THR A 43 4.41 13.30 -5.91
C THR A 43 2.91 13.11 -5.80
N GLU A 44 2.22 12.95 -6.93
CA GLU A 44 0.79 12.66 -6.98
C GLU A 44 0.46 11.25 -6.45
N THR A 45 1.31 10.26 -6.76
CA THR A 45 1.18 8.90 -6.19
C THR A 45 1.28 8.94 -4.66
N LEU A 46 2.24 9.72 -4.13
CA LEU A 46 2.42 9.87 -2.68
C LEU A 46 1.26 10.62 -2.03
N ALA A 47 0.75 11.68 -2.68
CA ALA A 47 -0.41 12.42 -2.21
C ALA A 47 -1.65 11.52 -2.15
N LEU A 48 -1.93 10.78 -3.24
CA LEU A 48 -3.03 9.81 -3.28
C LEU A 48 -2.89 8.73 -2.20
N ALA A 49 -1.69 8.17 -2.03
CA ALA A 49 -1.45 7.17 -0.98
C ALA A 49 -1.69 7.75 0.42
N ARG A 50 -1.31 9.01 0.68
CA ARG A 50 -1.61 9.71 1.94
C ARG A 50 -3.11 9.88 2.14
N GLU A 51 -3.83 10.41 1.15
CA GLU A 51 -5.28 10.61 1.21
C GLU A 51 -6.03 9.31 1.51
N LEU A 52 -5.63 8.21 0.86
CA LEU A 52 -6.21 6.88 1.11
C LEU A 52 -5.91 6.36 2.51
N LEU A 53 -4.70 6.59 3.03
CA LEU A 53 -4.34 6.23 4.40
C LEU A 53 -5.13 7.02 5.44
N ASP A 54 -5.28 8.33 5.24
CA ASP A 54 -6.04 9.22 6.11
C ASP A 54 -7.54 8.85 6.10
N ALA A 55 -8.03 8.32 4.98
CA ALA A 55 -9.37 7.74 4.86
C ALA A 55 -9.51 6.30 5.41
N GLY A 56 -8.50 5.74 6.07
CA GLY A 56 -8.55 4.38 6.63
C GLY A 56 -8.50 3.26 5.58
N ARG A 57 -8.03 3.53 4.35
CA ARG A 57 -7.98 2.60 3.22
C ARG A 57 -6.54 2.16 2.87
N PRO A 58 -5.80 1.50 3.78
CA PRO A 58 -4.41 1.11 3.54
C PRO A 58 -4.25 0.10 2.40
N PHE A 59 -5.28 -0.70 2.09
CA PHE A 59 -5.23 -1.63 0.96
C PHE A 59 -5.23 -0.88 -0.38
N ALA A 60 -6.09 0.13 -0.52
CA ALA A 60 -6.12 0.98 -1.72
C ALA A 60 -4.83 1.81 -1.85
N ALA A 61 -4.27 2.31 -0.74
CA ALA A 61 -2.98 3.00 -0.76
C ALA A 61 -1.85 2.07 -1.27
N HIS A 62 -1.86 0.80 -0.84
CA HIS A 62 -0.97 -0.22 -1.39
C HIS A 62 -1.13 -0.38 -2.91
N GLU A 63 -2.37 -0.46 -3.41
CA GLU A 63 -2.64 -0.62 -4.84
C GLU A 63 -2.08 0.56 -5.65
N ALA A 64 -2.24 1.80 -5.18
CA ALA A 64 -1.71 3.00 -5.86
C ALA A 64 -0.19 2.96 -5.96
N LEU A 65 0.48 2.60 -4.85
CA LEU A 65 1.94 2.46 -4.81
C LEU A 65 2.43 1.28 -5.65
N GLU A 66 1.64 0.22 -5.78
CA GLU A 66 1.96 -0.94 -6.61
C GLU A 66 1.93 -0.61 -8.11
N VAL A 67 0.96 0.20 -8.56
CA VAL A 67 0.90 0.70 -9.94
C VAL A 67 2.19 1.46 -10.28
N ARG A 68 2.62 2.34 -9.37
CA ARG A 68 3.89 3.07 -9.54
C ARG A 68 5.10 2.15 -9.51
N TRP A 69 5.17 1.20 -8.57
CA TRP A 69 6.25 0.20 -8.52
C TRP A 69 6.41 -0.56 -9.84
N LYS A 70 5.29 -0.94 -10.48
CA LYS A 70 5.29 -1.67 -11.76
C LYS A 70 5.76 -0.82 -12.95
N THR A 71 5.76 0.51 -12.83
CA THR A 71 6.01 1.45 -13.94
C THR A 71 7.19 2.39 -13.72
N CYS A 72 7.74 2.44 -12.50
CA CYS A 72 8.89 3.27 -12.15
C CYS A 72 10.21 2.78 -12.79
N PRO A 73 11.21 3.68 -12.89
CA PRO A 73 12.60 3.30 -13.18
C PRO A 73 13.15 2.26 -12.20
N ALA A 74 14.16 1.50 -12.63
CA ALA A 74 14.70 0.37 -11.87
C ALA A 74 15.28 0.81 -10.52
N GLU A 75 15.93 1.96 -10.49
CA GLU A 75 16.54 2.60 -9.33
C GLU A 75 15.54 3.03 -8.25
N GLU A 76 14.26 3.19 -8.60
CA GLU A 76 13.20 3.56 -7.66
C GLU A 76 12.40 2.37 -7.14
N ARG A 77 12.61 1.16 -7.69
CA ARG A 77 11.77 0.01 -7.37
C ARG A 77 11.74 -0.32 -5.88
N GLU A 78 12.88 -0.21 -5.20
CA GLU A 78 12.98 -0.49 -3.77
C GLU A 78 12.19 0.52 -2.93
N LEU A 79 12.15 1.80 -3.32
CA LEU A 79 11.31 2.82 -2.70
C LEU A 79 9.84 2.44 -2.81
N TRP A 80 9.34 2.27 -4.04
CA TRP A 80 7.91 2.05 -4.27
C TRP A 80 7.44 0.72 -3.69
N GLN A 81 8.26 -0.33 -3.79
CA GLN A 81 7.95 -1.62 -3.17
C GLN A 81 7.97 -1.53 -1.64
N GLY A 82 8.92 -0.80 -1.04
CA GLY A 82 8.97 -0.57 0.39
C GLY A 82 7.73 0.15 0.92
N LEU A 83 7.33 1.25 0.27
CA LEU A 83 6.13 2.01 0.63
C LEU A 83 4.85 1.17 0.47
N ALA A 84 4.73 0.42 -0.62
CA ALA A 84 3.60 -0.50 -0.82
C ALA A 84 3.54 -1.54 0.32
N GLN A 85 4.69 -2.10 0.73
CA GLN A 85 4.75 -3.08 1.82
C GLN A 85 4.38 -2.49 3.19
N LEU A 86 4.68 -1.21 3.46
CA LEU A 86 4.19 -0.52 4.66
C LEU A 86 2.66 -0.47 4.68
N CYS A 87 2.03 -0.15 3.56
CA CYS A 87 0.57 -0.13 3.44
C CYS A 87 -0.05 -1.52 3.63
N VAL A 88 0.61 -2.58 3.13
CA VAL A 88 0.19 -3.97 3.41
C VAL A 88 0.37 -4.33 4.90
N ALA A 89 1.42 -3.84 5.56
CA ALA A 89 1.60 -4.03 7.00
C ALA A 89 0.45 -3.42 7.80
N LEU A 90 0.06 -2.17 7.50
CA LEU A 90 -1.11 -1.50 8.09
C LEU A 90 -2.40 -2.28 7.82
N THR A 91 -2.58 -2.77 6.59
CA THR A 91 -3.74 -3.61 6.23
C THR A 91 -3.78 -4.89 7.06
N HIS A 92 -2.66 -5.57 7.27
CA HIS A 92 -2.59 -6.77 8.11
C HIS A 92 -2.95 -6.46 9.56
N HIS A 93 -2.45 -5.35 10.10
CA HIS A 93 -2.77 -4.92 11.46
C HIS A 93 -4.25 -4.61 11.63
N ALA A 94 -4.83 -3.81 10.75
CA ALA A 94 -6.27 -3.50 10.73
C ALA A 94 -7.14 -4.76 10.57
N ARG A 95 -6.60 -5.82 9.94
CA ARG A 95 -7.26 -7.11 9.80
C ARG A 95 -7.10 -8.04 11.00
N GLY A 96 -6.43 -7.63 12.07
CA GLY A 96 -6.19 -8.45 13.27
C GLY A 96 -5.02 -9.42 13.15
N ASN A 97 -4.05 -9.15 12.27
CA ASN A 97 -2.86 -9.98 12.06
C ASN A 97 -1.57 -9.22 12.43
N PRO A 98 -1.27 -9.01 13.73
CA PRO A 98 -0.12 -8.23 14.16
C PRO A 98 1.22 -8.90 13.82
N VAL A 99 1.31 -10.23 13.85
CA VAL A 99 2.52 -10.98 13.49
C VAL A 99 2.86 -10.78 12.01
N GLY A 100 1.85 -10.86 11.13
CA GLY A 100 2.02 -10.61 9.71
C GLY A 100 2.40 -9.16 9.42
N ALA A 101 1.78 -8.21 10.14
CA ALA A 101 2.08 -6.79 10.02
C ALA A 101 3.53 -6.48 10.38
N ALA A 102 4.02 -6.95 11.54
CA ALA A 102 5.40 -6.75 11.98
C ALA A 102 6.43 -7.29 10.96
N ARG A 103 6.20 -8.51 10.45
CA ARG A 103 7.07 -9.12 9.42
C ARG A 103 7.10 -8.33 8.11
N LEU A 104 6.02 -7.65 7.74
CA LEU A 104 5.97 -6.81 6.55
C LEU A 104 6.66 -5.47 6.80
N LEU A 105 6.46 -4.87 7.97
CA LEU A 105 7.17 -3.66 8.40
C LEU A 105 8.69 -3.86 8.35
N ASP A 106 9.21 -4.94 8.91
CA ASP A 106 10.66 -5.20 8.91
C ASP A 106 11.23 -5.33 7.50
N ARG A 107 10.51 -6.02 6.61
CA ARG A 107 10.89 -6.14 5.20
C ARG A 107 10.86 -4.79 4.49
N ALA A 108 9.80 -4.01 4.68
CA ALA A 108 9.66 -2.69 4.10
C ALA A 108 10.77 -1.75 4.57
N ALA A 109 11.07 -1.73 5.88
CA ALA A 109 12.14 -0.94 6.45
C ALA A 109 13.51 -1.29 5.84
N GLY A 110 13.79 -2.58 5.64
CA GLY A 110 15.02 -3.03 4.97
C GLY A 110 15.16 -2.53 3.53
N ARG A 111 14.06 -2.48 2.77
CA ARG A 111 14.03 -1.95 1.40
C ARG A 111 14.27 -0.45 1.38
N LEU A 112 13.53 0.29 2.21
CA LEU A 112 13.63 1.75 2.28
C LEU A 112 15.03 2.19 2.74
N ALA A 113 15.61 1.51 3.71
CA ALA A 113 17.00 1.76 4.13
C ALA A 113 18.01 1.45 3.02
N SER A 114 17.74 0.44 2.18
CA SER A 114 18.61 0.11 1.03
C SER A 114 18.51 1.15 -0.07
N HIS A 115 17.29 1.64 -0.36
CA HIS A 115 17.06 2.76 -1.29
C HIS A 115 17.78 4.04 -0.84
N GLU A 116 17.65 4.38 0.45
CA GLU A 116 18.28 5.56 1.05
C GLU A 116 19.81 5.51 0.92
N ARG A 117 20.43 4.36 1.21
CA ARG A 117 21.88 4.17 1.00
C ARG A 117 22.29 4.26 -0.48
N GLY A 118 21.39 3.96 -1.40
CA GLY A 118 21.60 4.12 -2.83
C GLY A 118 21.55 5.56 -3.33
N GLY A 119 21.10 6.52 -2.50
CA GLY A 119 21.03 7.93 -2.85
C GLY A 119 19.96 8.29 -3.88
N GLY A 120 18.97 7.41 -4.09
CA GLY A 120 17.86 7.66 -5.00
C GLY A 120 16.91 8.76 -4.48
N PRO A 121 16.03 9.32 -5.35
CA PRO A 121 15.07 10.33 -4.92
C PRO A 121 14.11 9.75 -3.88
N THR A 122 13.76 10.54 -2.87
CA THR A 122 12.72 10.20 -1.87
C THR A 122 11.44 11.01 -2.06
N TYR A 123 11.44 11.94 -3.02
CA TYR A 123 10.31 12.82 -3.32
C TYR A 123 9.79 13.61 -2.11
N GLY A 124 10.71 14.02 -1.23
CA GLY A 124 10.41 14.79 -0.04
C GLY A 124 10.04 13.94 1.19
N LEU A 125 10.08 12.61 1.08
CA LEU A 125 9.87 11.73 2.22
C LEU A 125 11.14 11.61 3.09
N ASP A 126 10.92 11.66 4.40
CA ASP A 126 11.85 11.16 5.42
C ASP A 126 11.51 9.67 5.66
N LEU A 127 12.28 8.76 5.04
CA LEU A 127 11.98 7.33 5.08
C LEU A 127 12.09 6.74 6.50
N PRO A 128 13.13 7.07 7.31
CA PRO A 128 13.17 6.68 8.71
C PRO A 128 11.94 7.14 9.50
N ALA A 129 11.50 8.40 9.34
CA ALA A 129 10.32 8.91 10.04
C ALA A 129 9.03 8.21 9.60
N VAL A 130 8.87 7.93 8.30
CA VAL A 130 7.71 7.18 7.78
C VAL A 130 7.67 5.76 8.38
N VAL A 131 8.81 5.05 8.42
CA VAL A 131 8.90 3.72 9.03
C VAL A 131 8.59 3.78 10.53
N GLY A 132 9.10 4.79 11.23
CA GLY A 132 8.83 5.03 12.65
C GLY A 132 7.35 5.26 12.94
N CYS A 133 6.68 6.07 12.12
CA CYS A 133 5.25 6.32 12.22
C CYS A 133 4.42 5.04 12.08
N VAL A 134 4.68 4.23 11.04
CA VAL A 134 3.98 2.95 10.86
C VAL A 134 4.25 2.01 12.03
N ARG A 135 5.50 1.95 12.52
CA ARG A 135 5.85 1.14 13.69
C ARG A 135 5.03 1.51 14.93
N ALA A 136 4.91 2.80 15.23
CA ALA A 136 4.12 3.29 16.36
C ALA A 136 2.63 2.92 16.22
N THR A 137 2.07 3.03 15.01
CA THR A 137 0.70 2.55 14.73
C THR A 137 0.55 1.06 15.03
N LEU A 138 1.54 0.22 14.65
CA LEU A 138 1.45 -1.22 14.85
C LEU A 138 1.57 -1.66 16.32
N THR A 139 2.26 -0.88 17.16
CA THR A 139 2.42 -1.17 18.60
C THR A 139 1.30 -0.60 19.46
N GLY A 140 0.44 0.25 18.89
CA GLY A 140 -0.61 0.95 19.64
C GLY A 140 -0.13 2.22 20.33
N ASP A 141 1.09 2.68 20.05
CA ASP A 141 1.68 3.93 20.56
C ASP A 141 1.42 5.12 19.62
N GLY A 142 0.39 5.03 18.76
CA GLY A 142 -0.04 6.16 17.95
C GLY A 142 -0.62 7.26 18.84
N PRO A 143 -0.47 8.56 18.50
CA PRO A 143 -1.13 9.62 19.24
C PRO A 143 -2.64 9.36 19.23
N GLU A 144 -3.27 9.36 20.41
CA GLU A 144 -4.73 9.34 20.50
C GLU A 144 -5.30 10.51 19.67
N PRO A 145 -6.37 10.31 18.89
CA PRO A 145 -7.03 11.41 18.21
C PRO A 145 -7.58 12.36 19.28
N THR A 146 -7.08 13.60 19.28
CA THR A 146 -7.63 14.72 20.06
C THR A 146 -8.91 15.23 19.42
#